data_AF-A0A365CWL3-F1
#
_entry.id   AF-A0A365CWL3-F1
#
_cell.length_a   1.000
_cell.length_b   1.000
_cell.length_c   1.000
_cell.angle_alpha   90.00
_cell.angle_beta   90.00
_cell.angle_gamma   90.00
#
_symmetry.space_group_name_H-M   'P 1'
#
loop_
_entity.id
_entity.type
_entity.pdbx_description
1 polymer ?
#
loop_
_entity_poly.entity_id
_entity_poly.type
_entity_poly.pdbx_seq_one_letter_code
_entity_poly.pdbx_strand_id
1 'polypeptide(L)'
;MIGTLSDYDLARALTNMARDNPKLFGSTLHHGPPTLLPGTKTTVRTHYILSDASGNVRLSQLAEVLADQIVFFCIPRSDIKALNNLPEDERVAANNRLYRRARQTFARAQPMTGEGSELLLFALLENILKVPQLMTKMSLKTSENVHVHGADAVHAALEQNGNLALYWGEAKMYEDVGKALTACFDSLEPFLRMDWEVIRRDQWLVMHYLDMADEEVKLRLLRFFDQESEDSVNVEARGACVIGFDLASYPRLPHDLDSVQEAIDASLASWSAKINTRLSAKNLQEIEIEVFLVPVPSAQMFRNTILSTLDIPVPEIKKAKD
;
A
#
# COMPACT_ATOMS: atom_id res chain seq x y z
N MET A 1 -25.57 -23.87 -14.12
CA MET A 1 -24.95 -23.65 -12.80
C MET A 1 -23.48 -23.42 -13.05
N ILE A 2 -23.03 -22.18 -13.03
CA ILE A 2 -21.60 -21.89 -12.90
C ILE A 2 -21.27 -22.35 -11.49
N GLY A 3 -20.41 -23.36 -11.34
CA GLY A 3 -19.98 -23.80 -10.01
C GLY A 3 -19.36 -22.61 -9.30
N THR A 4 -19.76 -22.35 -8.06
CA THR A 4 -19.14 -21.29 -7.26
C THR A 4 -17.72 -21.71 -6.93
N LEU A 5 -16.74 -20.87 -7.30
CA LEU A 5 -15.34 -21.04 -6.94
C LEU A 5 -15.21 -21.40 -5.46
N SER A 6 -14.53 -22.50 -5.17
CA SER A 6 -14.32 -22.96 -3.78
C SER A 6 -13.47 -21.95 -3.00
N ASP A 7 -13.55 -21.96 -1.68
CA ASP A 7 -12.71 -21.10 -0.83
C ASP A 7 -11.22 -21.36 -1.06
N TYR A 8 -10.84 -22.62 -1.22
CA TYR A 8 -9.47 -23.00 -1.55
C TYR A 8 -9.01 -22.41 -2.89
N ASP A 9 -9.85 -22.50 -3.93
CA ASP A 9 -9.51 -21.97 -5.25
C ASP A 9 -9.51 -20.44 -5.27
N LEU A 10 -10.41 -19.79 -4.52
CA LEU A 10 -10.44 -18.35 -4.35
C LEU A 10 -9.19 -17.85 -3.62
N ALA A 11 -8.82 -18.46 -2.49
CA ALA A 11 -7.61 -18.11 -1.75
C ALA A 11 -6.38 -18.20 -2.65
N ARG A 12 -6.23 -19.32 -3.38
CA ARG A 12 -5.13 -19.52 -4.32
C ARG A 12 -5.15 -18.50 -5.46
N ALA A 13 -6.32 -18.19 -6.02
CA ALA A 13 -6.46 -17.20 -7.08
C ALA A 13 -6.04 -15.81 -6.61
N LEU A 14 -6.48 -15.38 -5.43
CA LEU A 14 -6.10 -14.08 -4.84
C LEU A 14 -4.58 -14.01 -4.62
N THR A 15 -3.97 -15.01 -4.00
CA THR A 15 -2.52 -15.04 -3.79
C THR A 15 -1.76 -14.96 -5.12
N ASN A 16 -2.20 -15.68 -6.15
CA ASN A 16 -1.56 -15.66 -7.47
C ASN A 16 -1.76 -14.34 -8.25
N MET A 17 -2.78 -13.55 -7.88
CA MET A 17 -3.02 -12.23 -8.47
C MET A 17 -2.11 -11.15 -7.89
N ALA A 18 -1.46 -11.39 -6.75
CA ALA A 18 -0.49 -10.44 -6.20
C ALA A 18 0.71 -10.30 -7.15
N ARG A 19 1.07 -9.05 -7.47
CA ARG A 19 2.09 -8.68 -8.44
C ARG A 19 3.43 -8.58 -7.73
N ASP A 20 4.14 -9.70 -7.74
CA ASP A 20 5.47 -9.77 -7.14
C ASP A 20 6.49 -8.95 -7.94
N ASN A 21 7.35 -8.24 -7.21
CA ASN A 21 8.46 -7.45 -7.70
C ASN A 21 9.71 -7.82 -6.89
N PRO A 22 10.47 -8.84 -7.33
CA PRO A 22 11.62 -9.34 -6.57
C PRO A 22 12.72 -8.29 -6.36
N LYS A 23 12.73 -7.20 -7.13
CA LYS A 23 13.70 -6.10 -6.96
C LYS A 23 13.48 -5.30 -5.66
N LEU A 24 12.28 -5.33 -5.08
CA LEU A 24 11.88 -4.50 -3.92
C LEU A 24 12.63 -4.82 -2.62
N PHE A 25 12.94 -6.09 -2.36
CA PHE A 25 13.64 -6.51 -1.13
C PHE A 25 15.08 -6.97 -1.38
N GLY A 26 15.47 -7.19 -2.63
CA GLY A 26 16.83 -7.59 -2.95
C GLY A 26 17.85 -6.47 -2.76
N SER A 27 17.67 -5.36 -3.48
CA SER A 27 18.68 -4.29 -3.57
C SER A 27 18.25 -2.94 -3.02
N THR A 28 16.99 -2.81 -2.59
CA THR A 28 16.41 -1.52 -2.20
C THR A 28 16.07 -1.43 -0.72
N LEU A 29 15.55 -2.49 -0.10
CA LEU A 29 15.10 -2.45 1.28
C LEU A 29 15.74 -3.55 2.14
N HIS A 30 16.39 -3.17 3.23
CA HIS A 30 16.65 -4.06 4.35
C HIS A 30 15.35 -4.25 5.13
N HIS A 31 15.00 -5.50 5.47
CA HIS A 31 13.84 -5.81 6.29
C HIS A 31 14.23 -6.77 7.41
N GLY A 32 13.94 -6.37 8.66
CA GLY A 32 14.00 -7.28 9.80
C GLY A 32 12.81 -8.24 9.80
N PRO A 33 12.83 -9.28 10.66
CA PRO A 33 11.67 -10.15 10.83
C PRO A 33 10.44 -9.34 11.30
N PRO A 34 9.23 -9.70 10.86
CA PRO A 34 8.02 -9.10 11.39
C PRO A 34 7.94 -9.30 12.90
N THR A 35 7.53 -8.26 13.61
CA THR A 35 7.38 -8.27 15.07
C THR A 35 5.92 -8.12 15.45
N LEU A 36 5.34 -9.15 16.07
CA LEU A 36 4.01 -9.06 16.67
C LEU A 36 4.10 -8.19 17.94
N LEU A 37 3.32 -7.12 17.99
CA LEU A 37 3.29 -6.24 19.17
C LEU A 37 2.59 -6.93 20.35
N PRO A 38 3.25 -7.05 21.52
CA PRO A 38 2.66 -7.73 22.67
C PRO A 38 1.30 -7.17 23.08
N GLY A 39 0.33 -8.06 23.30
CA GLY A 39 -1.03 -7.69 23.71
C GLY A 39 -1.92 -7.14 22.57
N THR A 40 -1.52 -7.34 21.32
CA THR A 40 -2.28 -6.91 20.13
C THR A 40 -2.19 -7.96 19.01
N LYS A 41 -3.02 -7.80 17.98
CA LYS A 41 -2.86 -8.50 16.68
C LYS A 41 -2.08 -7.69 15.64
N THR A 42 -1.40 -6.62 16.06
CA THR A 42 -0.65 -5.74 15.16
C THR A 42 0.75 -6.29 14.90
N THR A 43 1.10 -6.42 13.62
CA THR A 43 2.45 -6.80 13.18
C THR A 43 3.19 -5.57 12.69
N VAL A 44 4.42 -5.37 13.17
CA VAL A 44 5.32 -4.27 12.74
C VAL A 44 6.43 -4.83 11.88
N ARG A 45 6.66 -4.19 10.73
CA ARG A 45 7.75 -4.49 9.79
C ARG A 45 8.50 -3.20 9.52
N THR A 46 9.81 -3.23 9.72
CA THR A 46 10.64 -2.03 9.49
C THR A 46 11.50 -2.22 8.27
N HIS A 47 11.42 -1.26 7.35
CA HIS A 47 12.10 -1.28 6.06
C HIS A 47 13.03 -0.09 5.93
N TYR A 48 14.33 -0.35 5.97
CA TYR A 48 15.36 0.66 5.71
C TYR A 48 15.78 0.61 4.24
N ILE A 49 16.02 1.77 3.63
CA ILE A 49 16.59 1.89 2.29
C ILE A 49 18.07 1.55 2.36
N LEU A 50 18.52 0.62 1.52
CA LEU A 50 19.93 0.23 1.45
C LEU A 50 20.80 1.38 0.91
N SER A 51 22.05 1.39 1.34
CA SER A 51 23.11 2.27 0.85
C SER A 51 23.97 1.56 -0.21
N ASP A 52 24.62 2.35 -1.05
CA ASP A 52 25.68 1.86 -1.94
C ASP A 52 27.01 1.66 -1.18
N ALA A 53 28.03 1.15 -1.87
CA ALA A 53 29.37 0.93 -1.30
C ALA A 53 30.06 2.22 -0.85
N SER A 54 29.61 3.39 -1.32
CA SER A 54 30.11 4.70 -0.90
C SER A 54 29.36 5.24 0.34
N GLY A 55 28.30 4.54 0.79
CA GLY A 55 27.47 4.95 1.91
C GLY A 55 26.30 5.87 1.54
N ASN A 56 26.02 6.08 0.25
CA ASN A 56 24.88 6.89 -0.16
C ASN A 56 23.60 6.05 -0.12
N VAL A 57 22.55 6.57 0.52
CA VAL A 57 21.24 5.91 0.55
C VAL A 57 20.65 5.85 -0.86
N ARG A 58 20.28 4.65 -1.31
CA ARG A 58 19.83 4.35 -2.68
C ARG A 58 18.35 4.70 -2.89
N LEU A 59 17.95 5.90 -2.48
CA LEU A 59 16.57 6.37 -2.60
C LEU A 59 16.13 6.43 -4.07
N SER A 60 16.99 6.86 -4.99
CA SER A 60 16.70 6.84 -6.43
C SER A 60 16.42 5.44 -6.95
N GLN A 61 17.13 4.42 -6.45
CA GLN A 61 16.88 3.03 -6.86
C GLN A 61 15.51 2.55 -6.37
N LEU A 62 15.13 2.88 -5.13
CA LEU A 62 13.79 2.59 -4.64
C LEU A 62 12.74 3.28 -5.50
N ALA A 63 12.96 4.55 -5.84
CA ALA A 63 12.05 5.30 -6.71
C ALA A 63 11.90 4.66 -8.10
N GLU A 64 12.98 4.17 -8.71
CA GLU A 64 12.94 3.42 -9.99
C GLU A 64 12.12 2.13 -9.85
N VAL A 65 12.36 1.35 -8.80
CA VAL A 65 11.62 0.10 -8.55
C VAL A 65 10.14 0.37 -8.32
N LEU A 66 9.78 1.47 -7.65
CA LEU A 66 8.39 1.89 -7.48
C LEU A 66 7.79 2.43 -8.79
N ALA A 67 8.57 3.17 -9.59
CA ALA A 67 8.14 3.70 -10.88
C ALA A 67 7.79 2.55 -11.87
N ASP A 68 8.53 1.43 -11.82
CA ASP A 68 8.21 0.22 -12.57
C ASP A 68 6.82 -0.36 -12.22
N GLN A 69 6.28 -0.03 -11.04
CA GLN A 69 4.97 -0.51 -10.56
C GLN A 69 3.81 0.46 -10.85
N ILE A 70 4.08 1.64 -11.42
CA ILE A 70 3.04 2.67 -11.58
C ILE A 70 1.87 2.22 -12.46
N VAL A 71 2.14 1.40 -13.49
CA VAL A 71 1.08 0.84 -14.34
C VAL A 71 0.17 -0.03 -13.50
N PHE A 72 0.73 -0.90 -12.67
CA PHE A 72 -0.05 -1.77 -11.80
C PHE A 72 -0.85 -1.01 -10.74
N PHE A 73 -0.27 0.05 -10.17
CA PHE A 73 -0.92 0.89 -9.17
C PHE A 73 -2.06 1.76 -9.74
N CYS A 74 -1.87 2.32 -10.94
CA CYS A 74 -2.80 3.30 -11.50
C CYS A 74 -3.82 2.73 -12.49
N ILE A 75 -3.60 1.52 -13.04
CA ILE A 75 -4.36 0.99 -14.16
C ILE A 75 -5.16 -0.26 -13.73
N PRO A 76 -6.48 -0.33 -14.01
CA PRO A 76 -7.30 -1.50 -13.73
C PRO A 76 -6.69 -2.80 -14.30
N ARG A 77 -6.87 -3.91 -13.58
CA ARG A 77 -6.30 -5.22 -13.94
C ARG A 77 -6.80 -5.68 -15.31
N SER A 78 -8.07 -5.44 -15.62
CA SER A 78 -8.72 -5.79 -16.89
C SER A 78 -8.06 -5.11 -18.09
N ASP A 79 -7.73 -3.82 -18.00
CA ASP A 79 -7.03 -3.06 -19.04
C ASP A 79 -5.64 -3.65 -19.34
N ILE A 80 -4.93 -4.11 -18.30
CA ILE A 80 -3.63 -4.78 -18.45
C ILE A 80 -3.82 -6.17 -19.05
N LYS A 81 -4.81 -6.95 -18.60
CA LYS A 81 -5.09 -8.28 -19.14
C LYS A 81 -5.46 -8.23 -20.62
N ALA A 82 -6.16 -7.18 -21.06
CA ALA A 82 -6.52 -6.97 -22.47
C ALA A 82 -5.30 -6.91 -23.41
N LEU A 83 -4.12 -6.49 -22.90
CA LEU A 83 -2.87 -6.49 -23.67
C LEU A 83 -2.46 -7.88 -24.16
N ASN A 84 -2.83 -8.94 -23.43
CA ASN A 84 -2.47 -10.32 -23.78
C ASN A 84 -3.16 -10.80 -25.06
N ASN A 85 -4.24 -10.14 -25.48
CA ASN A 85 -5.00 -10.48 -26.68
C ASN A 85 -4.50 -9.74 -27.94
N LEU A 86 -3.49 -8.88 -27.82
CA LEU A 86 -2.98 -8.07 -28.93
C LEU A 86 -1.77 -8.74 -29.60
N PRO A 87 -1.59 -8.55 -30.93
CA PRO A 87 -0.33 -8.80 -31.62
C PRO A 87 0.85 -8.08 -30.94
N GLU A 88 2.07 -8.59 -31.12
CA GLU A 88 3.25 -8.08 -30.40
C GLU A 88 3.54 -6.59 -30.64
N ASP A 89 3.47 -6.14 -31.89
CA ASP A 89 3.67 -4.76 -32.29
C ASP A 89 2.60 -3.81 -31.71
N GLU A 90 1.33 -4.22 -31.75
CA GLU A 90 0.23 -3.48 -31.14
C GLU A 90 0.34 -3.44 -29.60
N ARG A 91 0.75 -4.56 -28.99
CA ARG A 91 0.92 -4.69 -27.54
C ARG A 91 1.97 -3.73 -27.01
N VAL A 92 3.10 -3.57 -27.69
CA VAL A 92 4.15 -2.60 -27.30
C VAL A 92 3.59 -1.19 -27.30
N ALA A 93 2.89 -0.80 -28.37
CA ALA A 93 2.28 0.53 -28.46
C ALA A 93 1.19 0.75 -27.40
N ALA A 94 0.37 -0.27 -27.13
CA ALA A 94 -0.67 -0.24 -26.11
C ALA A 94 -0.09 -0.13 -24.69
N ASN A 95 0.97 -0.87 -24.37
CA ASN A 95 1.66 -0.78 -23.10
C ASN A 95 2.23 0.64 -22.86
N ASN A 96 2.84 1.24 -23.89
CA ASN A 96 3.32 2.63 -23.83
C ASN A 96 2.18 3.65 -23.62
N ARG A 97 0.97 3.37 -24.12
CA ARG A 97 -0.22 4.19 -23.84
C ARG A 97 -0.66 4.04 -22.38
N LEU A 98 -0.68 2.82 -21.83
CA LEU A 98 -1.02 2.59 -20.42
C LEU A 98 -0.02 3.27 -19.48
N TYR A 99 1.27 3.18 -19.76
CA TYR A 99 2.31 3.86 -18.98
C TYR A 99 2.13 5.39 -18.97
N ARG A 100 1.91 5.99 -20.15
CA ARG A 100 1.63 7.45 -20.23
C ARG A 100 0.36 7.82 -19.47
N ARG A 101 -0.69 7.01 -19.56
CA ARG A 101 -1.94 7.22 -18.80
C ARG A 101 -1.67 7.14 -17.30
N ALA A 102 -0.96 6.11 -16.83
CA ALA A 102 -0.60 5.93 -15.42
C ALA A 102 0.16 7.15 -14.87
N ARG A 103 1.18 7.62 -15.60
CA ARG A 103 1.93 8.83 -15.25
C ARG A 103 1.06 10.08 -15.18
N GLN A 104 0.16 10.28 -16.15
CA GLN A 104 -0.76 11.41 -16.15
C GLN A 104 -1.73 11.35 -14.96
N THR A 105 -2.26 10.17 -14.67
CA THR A 105 -3.13 9.93 -13.51
C THR A 105 -2.40 10.25 -12.21
N PHE A 106 -1.17 9.77 -12.06
CA PHE A 106 -0.34 10.04 -10.88
C PHE A 106 0.02 11.53 -10.74
N ALA A 107 0.32 12.22 -11.85
CA ALA A 107 0.61 13.65 -11.84
C ALA A 107 -0.60 14.52 -11.49
N ARG A 108 -1.80 14.16 -12.00
CA ARG A 108 -3.04 14.92 -11.76
C ARG A 108 -3.55 14.84 -10.32
N ALA A 109 -3.14 13.82 -9.57
CA ALA A 109 -3.50 13.66 -8.17
C ALA A 109 -2.81 14.69 -7.23
N GLN A 110 -2.09 15.72 -7.73
CA GLN A 110 -1.34 16.68 -6.91
C GLN A 110 -2.00 18.06 -6.73
N PRO A 111 -1.89 18.63 -5.50
CA PRO A 111 -0.78 19.56 -5.25
C PRO A 111 0.17 19.31 -4.06
N MET A 112 0.08 18.26 -3.22
CA MET A 112 1.07 17.99 -2.14
C MET A 112 1.28 16.49 -1.76
N THR A 113 1.89 15.72 -2.65
CA THR A 113 2.93 14.68 -2.37
C THR A 113 2.66 13.36 -1.61
N GLY A 114 1.43 12.99 -1.22
CA GLY A 114 1.14 11.71 -0.52
C GLY A 114 1.25 10.42 -1.37
N GLU A 115 1.07 10.52 -2.70
CA GLU A 115 0.89 9.36 -3.60
C GLU A 115 2.12 8.43 -3.68
N GLY A 116 3.32 8.95 -3.46
CA GLY A 116 4.53 8.13 -3.44
C GLY A 116 4.54 7.11 -2.30
N SER A 117 3.96 7.46 -1.14
CA SER A 117 3.81 6.51 -0.04
C SER A 117 2.64 5.54 -0.24
N GLU A 118 1.59 5.94 -0.96
CA GLU A 118 0.52 5.03 -1.38
C GLU A 118 1.05 3.97 -2.37
N LEU A 119 1.88 4.38 -3.33
CA LEU A 119 2.57 3.47 -4.26
C LEU A 119 3.48 2.49 -3.52
N LEU A 120 4.19 2.95 -2.47
CA LEU A 120 4.98 2.08 -1.61
C LEU A 120 4.10 1.11 -0.82
N LEU A 121 2.97 1.55 -0.25
CA LEU A 121 2.03 0.68 0.45
C LEU A 121 1.49 -0.42 -0.47
N PHE A 122 1.06 -0.05 -1.68
CA PHE A 122 0.66 -1.01 -2.71
C PHE A 122 1.74 -2.07 -2.95
N ALA A 123 3.00 -1.62 -3.16
CA ALA A 123 4.10 -2.53 -3.42
C ALA A 123 4.35 -3.48 -2.23
N LEU A 124 4.37 -2.96 -1.00
CA LEU A 124 4.60 -3.78 0.20
C LEU A 124 3.49 -4.81 0.42
N LEU A 125 2.22 -4.43 0.24
CA LEU A 125 1.06 -5.32 0.37
C LEU A 125 1.10 -6.47 -0.65
N GLU A 126 1.30 -6.16 -1.94
CA GLU A 126 1.32 -7.21 -2.97
C GLU A 126 2.58 -8.08 -2.88
N ASN A 127 3.71 -7.55 -2.40
CA ASN A 127 4.97 -8.30 -2.37
C ASN A 127 5.18 -9.12 -1.10
N ILE A 128 4.91 -8.54 0.08
CA ILE A 128 5.17 -9.17 1.38
C ILE A 128 3.99 -10.04 1.79
N LEU A 129 2.79 -9.46 1.78
CA LEU A 129 1.59 -10.14 2.29
C LEU A 129 0.89 -10.97 1.22
N LYS A 130 1.28 -10.80 -0.05
CA LYS A 130 0.63 -11.43 -1.21
C LYS A 130 -0.89 -11.17 -1.25
N VAL A 131 -1.29 -9.97 -0.83
CA VAL A 131 -2.69 -9.52 -0.86
C VAL A 131 -2.90 -8.63 -2.09
N PRO A 132 -3.64 -9.07 -3.12
CA PRO A 132 -3.85 -8.27 -4.33
C PRO A 132 -4.74 -7.05 -4.07
N GLN A 133 -4.45 -5.97 -4.78
CA GLN A 133 -5.34 -4.81 -4.85
C GLN A 133 -6.66 -5.18 -5.54
N LEU A 134 -7.78 -4.81 -4.91
CA LEU A 134 -9.13 -5.05 -5.43
C LEU A 134 -9.59 -4.02 -6.46
N MET A 135 -9.20 -2.75 -6.28
CA MET A 135 -9.53 -1.66 -7.18
C MET A 135 -8.44 -0.58 -7.18
N THR A 136 -8.24 0.09 -8.32
CA THR A 136 -7.30 1.21 -8.42
C THR A 136 -7.98 2.53 -8.05
N LYS A 137 -7.63 3.15 -6.92
CA LYS A 137 -8.21 4.46 -6.55
C LYS A 137 -7.75 5.60 -7.43
N MET A 138 -6.57 5.48 -8.04
CA MET A 138 -6.01 6.53 -8.90
C MET A 138 -6.90 6.85 -10.11
N SER A 139 -7.56 5.84 -10.71
CA SER A 139 -8.52 6.05 -11.79
C SER A 139 -9.79 6.78 -11.32
N LEU A 140 -10.13 6.68 -10.04
CA LEU A 140 -11.31 7.31 -9.44
C LEU A 140 -11.02 8.75 -8.97
N LYS A 141 -9.84 8.99 -8.36
CA LYS A 141 -9.36 10.32 -7.94
C LYS A 141 -9.28 11.32 -9.10
N THR A 142 -9.18 10.84 -10.33
CA THR A 142 -9.07 11.67 -11.55
C THR A 142 -10.39 11.79 -12.33
N SER A 143 -11.46 11.17 -11.85
CA SER A 143 -12.81 11.35 -12.39
C SER A 143 -13.45 12.58 -11.76
N GLU A 144 -13.84 13.57 -12.58
CA GLU A 144 -14.50 14.81 -12.13
C GLU A 144 -15.84 14.55 -11.41
N ASN A 145 -16.42 13.36 -11.59
CA ASN A 145 -17.73 13.00 -11.07
C ASN A 145 -17.71 12.20 -9.76
N VAL A 146 -16.53 11.86 -9.22
CA VAL A 146 -16.42 11.01 -8.02
C VAL A 146 -15.53 11.68 -6.96
N HIS A 147 -16.16 12.24 -5.93
CA HIS A 147 -15.44 12.72 -4.74
C HIS A 147 -15.01 11.51 -3.89
N VAL A 148 -13.82 10.97 -4.16
CA VAL A 148 -13.26 9.85 -3.39
C VAL A 148 -12.48 10.39 -2.18
N HIS A 149 -13.09 10.32 -0.99
CA HIS A 149 -12.44 10.61 0.29
C HIS A 149 -12.41 9.38 1.20
N GLY A 150 -11.65 8.34 0.87
CA GLY A 150 -11.53 7.14 1.73
C GLY A 150 -10.19 6.43 1.59
N ALA A 151 -9.98 5.32 2.31
CA ALA A 151 -8.71 4.61 2.47
C ALA A 151 -7.81 4.56 1.23
N ASP A 152 -6.53 4.92 1.34
CA ASP A 152 -5.57 5.00 0.24
C ASP A 152 -5.48 3.69 -0.59
N ALA A 153 -5.61 2.53 0.07
CA ALA A 153 -5.59 1.22 -0.60
C ALA A 153 -6.70 0.29 -0.09
N VAL A 154 -7.18 -0.60 -0.98
CA VAL A 154 -8.12 -1.68 -0.63
C VAL A 154 -7.63 -2.98 -1.26
N HIS A 155 -7.24 -3.91 -0.40
CA HIS A 155 -6.69 -5.23 -0.76
C HIS A 155 -7.47 -6.32 -0.03
N ALA A 156 -7.43 -7.56 -0.52
CA ALA A 156 -8.02 -8.66 0.25
C ALA A 156 -7.29 -9.99 0.05
N ALA A 157 -7.41 -10.83 1.08
CA ALA A 157 -7.07 -12.24 1.03
C ALA A 157 -8.22 -13.06 1.60
N LEU A 158 -8.29 -14.33 1.21
CA LEU A 158 -9.18 -15.28 1.84
C LEU A 158 -8.38 -16.14 2.82
N GLU A 159 -8.79 -16.12 4.08
CA GLU A 159 -8.16 -16.85 5.16
C GLU A 159 -8.57 -18.32 5.16
N GLN A 160 -7.80 -19.16 5.85
CA GLN A 160 -8.06 -20.60 5.92
C GLN A 160 -9.39 -20.96 6.59
N ASN A 161 -9.93 -20.05 7.41
CA ASN A 161 -11.23 -20.20 8.06
C ASN A 161 -12.43 -19.77 7.16
N GLY A 162 -12.17 -19.33 5.93
CA GLY A 162 -13.20 -18.85 5.00
C GLY A 162 -13.53 -17.36 5.12
N ASN A 163 -12.90 -16.63 6.04
CA ASN A 163 -13.10 -15.19 6.15
C ASN A 163 -12.36 -14.44 5.05
N LEU A 164 -13.00 -13.42 4.49
CA LEU A 164 -12.36 -12.42 3.65
C LEU A 164 -11.69 -11.36 4.54
N ALA A 165 -10.37 -11.43 4.60
CA ALA A 165 -9.53 -10.39 5.20
C ALA A 165 -9.48 -9.17 4.28
N LEU A 166 -10.26 -8.14 4.61
CA LEU A 166 -10.33 -6.88 3.86
C LEU A 166 -9.37 -5.86 4.46
N TYR A 167 -8.27 -5.61 3.77
CA TYR A 167 -7.24 -4.67 4.19
C TYR A 167 -7.57 -3.25 3.73
N TRP A 168 -7.78 -2.37 4.70
CA TRP A 168 -7.84 -0.93 4.53
C TRP A 168 -6.44 -0.34 4.70
N GLY A 169 -5.94 0.29 3.64
CA GLY A 169 -4.60 0.83 3.58
C GLY A 169 -4.55 2.33 3.78
N GLU A 170 -3.59 2.80 4.58
CA GLU A 170 -3.29 4.23 4.75
C GLU A 170 -1.78 4.46 4.71
N ALA A 171 -1.33 5.51 4.03
CA ALA A 171 0.09 5.83 3.90
C ALA A 171 0.37 7.28 4.29
N LYS A 172 1.39 7.50 5.12
CA LYS A 172 1.83 8.83 5.56
C LYS A 172 3.36 8.92 5.49
N MET A 173 3.85 9.96 4.83
CA MET A 173 5.29 10.28 4.73
C MET A 173 5.53 11.68 5.32
N TYR A 174 6.00 11.78 6.56
CA TYR A 174 6.06 13.02 7.35
C TYR A 174 7.44 13.17 7.99
N GLU A 175 7.87 14.38 8.34
CA GLU A 175 9.18 14.55 9.01
C GLU A 175 9.24 13.90 10.40
N ASP A 176 8.11 13.84 11.12
CA ASP A 176 8.04 13.26 12.47
C ASP A 176 7.20 11.97 12.49
N VAL A 177 7.78 10.91 13.09
CA VAL A 177 7.12 9.60 13.25
C VAL A 177 5.83 9.70 14.08
N GLY A 178 5.80 10.56 15.10
CA GLY A 178 4.63 10.73 15.95
C GLY A 178 3.43 11.31 15.18
N LYS A 179 3.68 12.35 14.38
CA LYS A 179 2.71 12.96 13.47
C LYS A 179 2.26 11.98 12.38
N ALA A 180 3.20 11.25 11.76
CA ALA A 180 2.90 10.23 10.76
C ALA A 180 1.93 9.17 11.31
N LEU A 181 2.27 8.62 12.49
CA LEU A 181 1.46 7.62 13.17
C LEU A 181 0.07 8.18 13.53
N THR A 182 -0.02 9.35 14.14
CA THR A 182 -1.30 9.95 14.52
C THR A 182 -2.19 10.16 13.30
N ALA A 183 -1.66 10.80 12.25
CA ALA A 183 -2.41 11.03 11.01
C ALA A 183 -2.87 9.71 10.37
N CYS A 184 -2.03 8.69 10.34
CA CYS A 184 -2.37 7.39 9.74
C CYS A 184 -3.47 6.67 10.53
N PHE A 185 -3.33 6.55 11.85
CA PHE A 185 -4.32 5.87 12.68
C PHE A 185 -5.64 6.64 12.79
N ASP A 186 -5.62 7.99 12.75
CA ASP A 186 -6.84 8.79 12.69
C ASP A 186 -7.59 8.57 11.37
N SER A 187 -6.89 8.45 10.24
CA SER A 187 -7.50 8.14 8.93
C SER A 187 -8.00 6.70 8.84
N LEU A 188 -7.30 5.75 9.47
CA LEU A 188 -7.61 4.33 9.37
C LEU A 188 -8.73 3.87 10.31
N GLU A 189 -8.85 4.48 11.50
CA GLU A 189 -9.80 4.07 12.55
C GLU A 189 -11.26 3.89 12.06
N PRO A 190 -11.86 4.81 11.27
CA PRO A 190 -13.25 4.67 10.84
C PRO A 190 -13.50 3.40 10.01
N PHE A 191 -12.52 2.97 9.22
CA PHE A 191 -12.62 1.76 8.39
C PHE A 191 -12.52 0.49 9.24
N LEU A 192 -11.65 0.50 10.26
CA LEU A 192 -11.43 -0.65 11.14
C LEU A 192 -12.59 -0.87 12.12
N ARG A 193 -13.23 0.21 12.55
CA ARG A 193 -14.40 0.16 13.44
C ARG A 193 -15.68 -0.30 12.74
N MET A 194 -15.62 -0.50 11.43
CA MET A 194 -16.78 -0.71 10.60
C MET A 194 -17.85 0.36 10.77
N ASP A 195 -17.43 1.64 10.81
CA ASP A 195 -18.38 2.76 10.83
C ASP A 195 -19.30 2.67 9.59
N TRP A 196 -20.59 2.49 9.83
CA TRP A 196 -21.59 2.12 8.83
C TRP A 196 -21.70 3.11 7.67
N GLU A 197 -21.41 4.40 7.86
CA GLU A 197 -21.45 5.40 6.80
C GLU A 197 -20.20 5.35 5.91
N VAL A 198 -19.03 5.24 6.54
CA VAL A 198 -17.73 5.14 5.85
C VAL A 198 -17.63 3.82 5.09
N ILE A 199 -18.02 2.73 5.74
CA ILE A 199 -18.03 1.39 5.16
C ILE A 199 -19.02 1.29 4.02
N ARG A 200 -20.25 1.82 4.12
CA ARG A 200 -21.20 1.74 2.99
C ARG A 200 -20.66 2.42 1.74
N ARG A 201 -20.02 3.58 1.89
CA ARG A 201 -19.47 4.30 0.74
C ARG A 201 -18.29 3.55 0.12
N ASP A 202 -17.32 3.09 0.91
CA ASP A 202 -16.16 2.40 0.35
C ASP A 202 -16.48 0.94 -0.05
N GLN A 203 -17.43 0.26 0.59
CA GLN A 203 -18.02 -1.00 0.08
C GLN A 203 -18.73 -0.77 -1.25
N TRP A 204 -19.50 0.30 -1.40
CA TRP A 204 -20.10 0.66 -2.68
C TRP A 204 -19.03 0.85 -3.75
N LEU A 205 -17.92 1.54 -3.43
CA LEU A 205 -16.79 1.66 -4.36
C LEU A 205 -16.21 0.29 -4.73
N VAL A 206 -15.99 -0.60 -3.76
CA VAL A 206 -15.53 -1.96 -4.04
C VAL A 206 -16.53 -2.68 -4.94
N MET A 207 -17.82 -2.69 -4.63
CA MET A 207 -18.83 -3.37 -5.46
C MET A 207 -18.87 -2.87 -6.92
N HIS A 208 -18.66 -1.57 -7.13
CA HIS A 208 -18.75 -0.96 -8.46
C HIS A 208 -17.44 -0.95 -9.25
N TYR A 209 -16.30 -0.93 -8.56
CA TYR A 209 -14.98 -0.78 -9.17
C TYR A 209 -14.03 -1.95 -8.92
N LEU A 210 -14.48 -3.03 -8.27
CA LEU A 210 -13.73 -4.28 -8.15
C LEU A 210 -13.33 -4.80 -9.54
N ASP A 211 -12.03 -4.95 -9.74
CA ASP A 211 -11.46 -5.43 -10.99
C ASP A 211 -10.35 -6.45 -10.72
N MET A 212 -10.72 -7.73 -10.78
CA MET A 212 -9.77 -8.85 -10.66
C MET A 212 -9.31 -9.39 -12.02
N ALA A 213 -9.81 -8.82 -13.12
CA ALA A 213 -9.65 -9.34 -14.49
C ALA A 213 -10.01 -10.84 -14.66
N ASP A 214 -10.77 -11.41 -13.73
CA ASP A 214 -11.29 -12.76 -13.73
C ASP A 214 -12.72 -12.72 -13.19
N GLU A 215 -13.68 -13.10 -14.03
CA GLU A 215 -15.10 -12.92 -13.72
C GLU A 215 -15.57 -13.87 -12.62
N GLU A 216 -14.99 -15.08 -12.53
CA GLU A 216 -15.37 -16.05 -11.50
C GLU A 216 -14.89 -15.60 -10.12
N VAL A 217 -13.63 -15.13 -10.05
CA VAL A 217 -13.07 -14.53 -8.82
C VAL A 217 -13.84 -13.28 -8.43
N LYS A 218 -14.16 -12.40 -9.39
CA LYS A 218 -14.93 -11.18 -9.15
C LYS A 218 -16.32 -11.50 -8.57
N LEU A 219 -17.09 -12.37 -9.23
CA LEU A 219 -18.43 -12.75 -8.76
C LEU A 219 -18.38 -13.40 -7.38
N ARG A 220 -17.38 -14.26 -7.13
CA ARG A 220 -17.16 -14.88 -5.81
C ARG A 220 -16.85 -13.85 -4.73
N LEU A 221 -16.05 -12.83 -5.02
CA LEU A 221 -15.75 -11.73 -4.09
C LEU A 221 -16.97 -10.85 -3.80
N LEU A 222 -17.78 -10.54 -4.83
CA LEU A 222 -18.97 -9.71 -4.66
C LEU A 222 -19.96 -10.29 -3.64
N ARG A 223 -20.00 -11.62 -3.48
CA ARG A 223 -20.83 -12.29 -2.46
C ARG A 223 -20.50 -11.88 -1.02
N PHE A 224 -19.26 -11.48 -0.73
CA PHE A 224 -18.89 -10.97 0.60
C PHE A 224 -19.44 -9.56 0.87
N PHE A 225 -19.82 -8.82 -0.17
CA PHE A 225 -20.36 -7.47 -0.06
C PHE A 225 -21.88 -7.41 -0.32
N ASP A 226 -22.49 -8.54 -0.65
CA ASP A 226 -23.93 -8.68 -0.84
C ASP A 226 -24.61 -9.05 0.49
N GLN A 227 -25.45 -8.15 1.02
CA GLN A 227 -26.10 -8.35 2.33
C GLN A 227 -27.07 -9.54 2.36
N GLU A 228 -27.54 -10.00 1.21
CA GLU A 228 -28.41 -11.17 1.10
C GLU A 228 -27.62 -12.50 1.02
N SER A 229 -26.29 -12.42 0.89
CA SER A 229 -25.41 -13.58 0.81
C SER A 229 -24.96 -14.03 2.20
N GLU A 230 -24.94 -15.34 2.42
CA GLU A 230 -24.39 -15.96 3.64
C GLU A 230 -22.90 -15.64 3.85
N ASP A 231 -22.16 -15.27 2.79
CA ASP A 231 -20.74 -14.91 2.90
C ASP A 231 -20.53 -13.52 3.54
N SER A 232 -21.56 -12.66 3.60
CA SER A 232 -21.42 -11.28 4.07
C SER A 232 -21.03 -11.15 5.54
N VAL A 233 -21.30 -12.18 6.35
CA VAL A 233 -20.90 -12.24 7.76
C VAL A 233 -19.44 -12.65 7.94
N ASN A 234 -18.78 -13.12 6.87
CA ASN A 234 -17.41 -13.61 6.88
C ASN A 234 -16.41 -12.54 6.38
N VAL A 235 -16.72 -11.26 6.56
CA VAL A 235 -15.80 -10.16 6.23
C VAL A 235 -15.18 -9.63 7.51
N GLU A 236 -13.85 -9.62 7.55
CA GLU A 236 -13.09 -9.03 8.65
C GLU A 236 -12.29 -7.82 8.18
N ALA A 237 -12.41 -6.72 8.90
CA ALA A 237 -11.62 -5.52 8.61
C ALA A 237 -10.21 -5.70 9.17
N ARG A 238 -9.21 -5.54 8.31
CA ARG A 238 -7.79 -5.47 8.66
C ARG A 238 -7.21 -4.13 8.26
N GLY A 239 -6.13 -3.72 8.91
CA GLY A 239 -5.42 -2.48 8.61
C GLY A 239 -4.08 -2.72 7.95
N ALA A 240 -3.65 -1.79 7.10
CA ALA A 240 -2.28 -1.72 6.61
C ALA A 240 -1.78 -0.27 6.58
N CYS A 241 -0.60 -0.02 7.12
CA CYS A 241 -0.07 1.32 7.29
C CYS A 241 1.35 1.45 6.75
N VAL A 242 1.62 2.41 5.87
CA VAL A 242 2.99 2.89 5.66
C VAL A 242 3.23 4.15 6.50
N ILE A 243 4.19 4.07 7.40
CA ILE A 243 4.61 5.16 8.28
C ILE A 243 6.04 5.54 7.89
N GLY A 244 6.16 6.49 6.97
CA GLY A 244 7.43 7.02 6.52
C GLY A 244 7.83 8.28 7.29
N PHE A 245 9.09 8.33 7.73
CA PHE A 245 9.58 9.47 8.52
C PHE A 245 11.08 9.73 8.44
N ASP A 246 11.46 10.97 8.75
CA ASP A 246 12.87 11.40 8.73
C ASP A 246 13.66 10.71 9.84
N LEU A 247 14.81 10.14 9.46
CA LEU A 247 15.80 9.60 10.38
C LEU A 247 17.12 10.34 10.15
N ALA A 248 17.42 11.28 11.04
CA ALA A 248 18.55 12.20 10.89
C ALA A 248 19.91 11.50 10.76
N SER A 249 20.18 10.50 11.60
CA SER A 249 21.40 9.67 11.52
C SER A 249 21.08 8.36 10.82
N TYR A 250 20.84 8.44 9.50
CA TYR A 250 20.50 7.26 8.70
C TYR A 250 21.66 6.26 8.65
N PRO A 251 21.46 4.98 9.04
CA PRO A 251 22.53 4.00 9.02
C PRO A 251 22.90 3.59 7.59
N ARG A 252 24.20 3.35 7.32
CA ARG A 252 24.63 2.85 6.01
C ARG A 252 24.45 1.34 5.93
N LEU A 253 23.22 0.91 5.70
CA LEU A 253 22.90 -0.52 5.58
C LEU A 253 23.20 -1.04 4.17
N PRO A 254 23.65 -2.30 4.00
CA PRO A 254 23.87 -3.30 5.06
C PRO A 254 25.25 -3.19 5.73
N HIS A 255 26.12 -2.27 5.28
CA HIS A 255 27.52 -2.19 5.69
C HIS A 255 27.73 -2.00 7.21
N ASP A 256 26.91 -1.17 7.83
CA ASP A 256 27.05 -0.82 9.25
C ASP A 256 26.19 -1.71 10.17
N LEU A 257 25.48 -2.72 9.66
CA LEU A 257 24.42 -3.45 10.40
C LEU A 257 24.87 -3.92 11.79
N ASP A 258 25.99 -4.63 11.88
CA ASP A 258 26.51 -5.14 13.15
C ASP A 258 26.81 -4.03 14.16
N SER A 259 27.27 -2.87 13.69
CA SER A 259 27.63 -1.73 14.53
C SER A 259 26.44 -0.88 14.96
N VAL A 260 25.33 -0.91 14.21
CA VAL A 260 24.13 -0.11 14.49
C VAL A 260 22.95 -0.93 15.00
N GLN A 261 23.09 -2.26 15.11
CA GLN A 261 22.00 -3.17 15.49
C GLN A 261 21.35 -2.76 16.81
N GLU A 262 22.13 -2.47 17.86
CA GLU A 262 21.60 -2.04 19.15
C GLU A 262 20.81 -0.71 19.06
N ALA A 263 21.27 0.23 18.23
CA ALA A 263 20.59 1.50 18.01
C ALA A 263 19.29 1.34 17.20
N ILE A 264 19.30 0.42 16.22
CA ILE A 264 18.11 0.01 15.47
C ILE A 264 17.10 -0.62 16.45
N ASP A 265 17.51 -1.58 17.27
CA ASP A 265 16.63 -2.26 18.23
C ASP A 265 16.03 -1.29 19.26
N ALA A 266 16.83 -0.35 19.77
CA ALA A 266 16.34 0.71 20.66
C ALA A 266 15.30 1.61 19.96
N SER A 267 15.53 1.94 18.69
CA SER A 267 14.59 2.74 17.89
C SER A 267 13.28 1.98 17.62
N LEU A 268 13.38 0.70 17.26
CA LEU A 268 12.25 -0.20 17.06
C LEU A 268 11.39 -0.33 18.32
N ALA A 269 12.01 -0.49 19.48
CA ALA A 269 11.31 -0.53 20.77
C ALA A 269 10.56 0.79 21.04
N SER A 270 11.21 1.94 20.77
CA SER A 270 10.59 3.26 20.93
C SER A 270 9.38 3.45 20.00
N TRP A 271 9.50 3.09 18.71
CA TRP A 271 8.42 3.20 17.74
C TRP A 271 7.27 2.24 18.06
N SER A 272 7.60 1.01 18.46
CA SER A 272 6.62 0.00 18.89
C SER A 272 5.80 0.49 20.09
N ALA A 273 6.44 1.12 21.07
CA ALA A 273 5.74 1.74 22.20
C ALA A 273 4.78 2.85 21.74
N LYS A 274 5.23 3.72 20.81
CA LYS A 274 4.40 4.79 20.22
C LYS A 274 3.20 4.24 19.46
N ILE A 275 3.35 3.14 18.73
CA ILE A 275 2.26 2.45 18.04
C ILE A 275 1.28 1.89 19.07
N ASN A 276 1.77 1.17 20.08
CA ASN A 276 0.91 0.55 21.09
C ASN A 276 0.09 1.58 21.89
N THR A 277 0.67 2.74 22.20
CA THR A 277 -0.08 3.86 22.81
C THR A 277 -1.26 4.29 21.94
N ARG A 278 -1.09 4.37 20.62
CA ARG A 278 -2.16 4.80 19.69
C ARG A 278 -3.21 3.73 19.49
N LEU A 279 -2.78 2.46 19.36
CA LEU A 279 -3.70 1.32 19.33
C LEU A 279 -4.57 1.31 20.58
N SER A 280 -3.97 1.50 21.75
CA SER A 280 -4.68 1.51 23.03
C SER A 280 -5.62 2.70 23.17
N ALA A 281 -5.18 3.90 22.80
CA ALA A 281 -6.03 5.10 22.83
C ALA A 281 -7.27 4.97 21.92
N LYS A 282 -7.17 4.18 20.85
CA LYS A 282 -8.23 3.95 19.87
C LYS A 282 -8.90 2.58 20.01
N ASN A 283 -8.59 1.77 21.02
CA ASN A 283 -9.12 0.41 21.21
C ASN A 283 -9.01 -0.49 19.95
N LEU A 284 -7.84 -0.50 19.28
CA LEU A 284 -7.60 -1.24 18.03
C LEU A 284 -6.78 -2.54 18.23
N GLN A 285 -6.53 -2.96 19.47
CA GLN A 285 -5.61 -4.08 19.78
C GLN A 285 -6.08 -5.43 19.23
N GLU A 286 -7.39 -5.63 19.11
CA GLU A 286 -8.01 -6.89 18.65
C GLU A 286 -8.15 -6.99 17.13
N ILE A 287 -7.76 -5.93 16.42
CA ILE A 287 -7.81 -5.84 14.95
C ILE A 287 -6.42 -6.12 14.41
N GLU A 288 -6.34 -6.96 13.38
CA GLU A 288 -5.07 -7.22 12.70
C GLU A 288 -4.67 -6.00 11.87
N ILE A 289 -3.49 -5.46 12.15
CA ILE A 289 -2.95 -4.28 11.47
C ILE A 289 -1.49 -4.57 11.11
N GLU A 290 -1.15 -4.37 9.84
CA GLU A 290 0.21 -4.49 9.31
C GLU A 290 0.84 -3.11 9.22
N VAL A 291 1.76 -2.80 10.14
CA VAL A 291 2.44 -1.49 10.21
C VAL A 291 3.83 -1.60 9.60
N PHE A 292 4.00 -0.96 8.45
CA PHE A 292 5.27 -0.80 7.76
C PHE A 292 5.93 0.51 8.19
N LEU A 293 6.95 0.43 9.05
CA LEU A 293 7.81 1.57 9.40
C LEU A 293 8.87 1.75 8.32
N VAL A 294 8.94 2.94 7.74
CA VAL A 294 9.87 3.25 6.65
C VAL A 294 10.69 4.50 7.01
N PRO A 295 11.72 4.38 7.87
CA PRO A 295 12.63 5.49 8.08
C PRO A 295 13.31 5.86 6.76
N VAL A 296 13.38 7.16 6.47
CA VAL A 296 14.02 7.74 5.28
C VAL A 296 14.98 8.86 5.67
N PRO A 297 15.99 9.20 4.84
CA PRO A 297 16.85 10.35 5.11
C PRO A 297 16.08 11.68 5.15
N SER A 298 15.04 11.80 4.30
CA SER A 298 14.10 12.92 4.30
C SER A 298 12.83 12.54 3.56
N ALA A 299 11.68 12.77 4.19
CA ALA A 299 10.35 12.56 3.66
C ALA A 299 10.11 13.45 2.43
N GLN A 300 10.59 14.69 2.44
CA GLN A 300 10.51 15.58 1.28
C GLN A 300 11.38 15.06 0.12
N MET A 301 12.59 14.60 0.41
CA MET A 301 13.47 14.03 -0.62
C MET A 301 12.87 12.76 -1.22
N PHE A 302 12.25 11.90 -0.41
CA PHE A 302 11.52 10.72 -0.88
C PHE A 302 10.44 11.10 -1.90
N ARG A 303 9.59 12.06 -1.54
CA ARG A 303 8.50 12.54 -2.41
C ARG A 303 9.04 13.13 -3.72
N ASN A 304 10.05 13.99 -3.62
CA ASN A 304 10.65 14.61 -4.80
C ASN A 304 11.31 13.58 -5.73
N THR A 305 12.00 12.59 -5.17
CA THR A 305 12.73 11.58 -5.95
C THR A 305 11.78 10.71 -6.77
N ILE A 306 10.63 10.32 -6.21
CA ILE A 306 9.60 9.58 -6.95
C ILE A 306 9.06 10.42 -8.12
N LEU A 307 8.75 11.69 -7.90
CA LEU A 307 8.23 12.56 -8.96
C LEU A 307 9.25 12.77 -10.07
N SER A 308 10.50 13.07 -9.71
CA SER A 308 11.58 13.23 -10.69
C SER A 308 11.81 11.96 -11.50
N THR A 309 11.76 10.77 -10.86
CA THR A 309 11.92 9.47 -11.55
C THR A 309 10.80 9.20 -12.55
N LEU A 310 9.62 9.76 -12.31
CA LEU A 310 8.46 9.67 -13.20
C LEU A 310 8.39 10.82 -14.22
N ASP A 311 9.44 11.63 -14.35
CA ASP A 311 9.48 12.93 -15.04
C ASP A 311 8.23 13.79 -14.78
N ILE A 312 7.80 13.86 -13.53
CA ILE A 312 6.71 14.73 -13.06
C ILE A 312 7.37 15.96 -12.39
N PRO A 313 6.98 17.19 -12.77
CA PRO A 313 7.55 18.38 -12.16
C PRO A 313 7.38 18.38 -10.64
N VAL A 314 8.47 18.62 -9.92
CA VAL A 314 8.44 18.79 -8.47
C VAL A 314 7.87 20.18 -8.15
N PRO A 315 6.80 20.29 -7.33
CA PRO A 315 6.24 21.59 -6.96
C PRO A 315 7.27 22.45 -6.22
N GLU A 316 7.40 23.72 -6.62
CA GLU A 316 8.16 24.69 -5.82
C GLU A 316 7.41 24.98 -4.51
N ILE A 317 7.98 24.56 -3.39
CA ILE A 317 7.46 24.92 -2.07
C ILE A 317 7.76 26.40 -1.86
N LYS A 318 6.78 27.28 -2.09
CA LYS A 318 6.85 28.66 -1.62
C LYS A 318 6.93 28.61 -0.10
N LYS A 319 8.10 28.91 0.47
CA LYS A 319 8.22 29.18 1.91
C LYS A 319 7.15 30.22 2.26
N ALA A 320 6.29 29.89 3.22
CA ALA A 320 5.38 30.88 3.78
C ALA A 320 6.22 32.09 4.18
N LYS A 321 5.84 33.28 3.73
CA LYS A 321 6.43 34.51 4.23
C LYS A 321 6.12 34.58 5.72
N ASP A 322 7.18 34.72 6.52
CA ASP A 322 7.12 34.96 7.96
C ASP A 322 6.22 36.16 8.30
#